data_AF-A0A6B3F642-F1
#
_entry.id   AF-A0A6B3F642-F1
#
_cell.length_a   1.000
_cell.length_b   1.000
_cell.length_c   1.000
_cell.angle_alpha   90.00
_cell.angle_beta   90.00
_cell.angle_gamma   90.00
#
_symmetry.space_group_name_H-M   'P 1'
#
loop_
_entity.id
_entity.type
_entity.pdbx_description
1 polymer ?
#
loop_
_entity_poly.entity_id
_entity_poly.type
_entity_poly.pdbx_seq_one_letter_code
_entity_poly.pdbx_strand_id
1 'polypeptide(L)' 'FGGATRPCLTPLGHPALAAVVTAMETAFAQPVRLTREGGSGPAADLADVTGAPVLFLGISVPSDGWHAPDEKIELDLLLK' A
#
# COMPACT_ATOMS: atom_id res chain seq x y z
N PHE A 1 -19.30 12.78 16.77
CA PHE A 1 -18.20 11.95 16.26
C PHE A 1 -18.26 12.00 14.74
N GLY A 2 -17.17 12.36 14.05
CA GLY A 2 -17.11 12.31 12.59
C GLY A 2 -17.32 10.89 12.09
N GLY A 3 -17.82 10.73 10.86
CA GLY A 3 -18.10 9.42 10.27
C GLY A 3 -16.86 8.53 10.16
N ALA A 4 -17.07 7.23 9.93
CA ALA A 4 -15.99 6.28 9.69
C ALA A 4 -15.19 6.66 8.43
N THR A 5 -13.89 6.34 8.43
CA THR A 5 -13.03 6.50 7.25
C THR A 5 -13.61 5.73 6.06
N ARG A 6 -13.76 6.40 4.92
CA ARG A 6 -14.31 5.80 3.71
C ARG A 6 -13.33 4.76 3.12
N PRO A 7 -13.81 3.60 2.65
CA PRO A 7 -12.95 2.63 1.98
C PRO A 7 -12.49 3.16 0.62
N CYS A 8 -11.30 2.75 0.18
CA CYS A 8 -10.76 3.07 -1.13
C CYS A 8 -10.36 1.78 -1.86
N LEU A 9 -10.68 1.70 -3.15
CA LEU A 9 -10.29 0.58 -4.00
C LEU A 9 -9.74 1.13 -5.32
N THR A 10 -8.46 0.86 -5.57
CA THR A 10 -7.88 1.14 -6.90
C THR A 10 -8.22 -0.01 -7.85
N PRO A 11 -8.77 0.27 -9.05
CA PRO A 11 -9.08 -0.78 -10.02
C PRO A 11 -7.86 -1.61 -10.42
N LEU A 12 -8.02 -2.94 -10.49
CA LEU A 12 -6.93 -3.85 -10.81
C LEU A 12 -6.35 -3.65 -12.22
N GLY A 13 -7.14 -3.10 -13.14
CA GLY A 13 -6.71 -2.77 -14.51
C GLY A 13 -6.12 -1.36 -14.68
N HIS A 14 -5.92 -0.59 -13.59
CA HIS A 14 -5.44 0.78 -13.71
C HIS A 14 -3.95 0.81 -14.12
N PRO A 15 -3.53 1.61 -15.12
CA PRO A 15 -2.14 1.63 -15.61
C PRO A 15 -1.11 1.98 -14.52
N ALA A 16 -1.47 2.86 -13.59
CA ALA A 16 -0.61 3.17 -12.44
C ALA A 16 -0.33 1.94 -11.55
N LEU A 17 -1.31 1.05 -11.36
CA LEU A 17 -1.10 -0.19 -10.60
C LEU A 17 -0.15 -1.13 -11.36
N ALA A 18 -0.29 -1.24 -12.68
CA ALA A 18 0.62 -2.03 -13.51
C ALA A 18 2.07 -1.52 -13.43
N ALA A 19 2.27 -0.20 -13.34
CA ALA A 19 3.60 0.40 -13.16
C ALA A 19 4.23 0.01 -11.80
N VAL A 20 3.44 0.04 -10.72
CA VAL A 20 3.91 -0.40 -9.38
C VAL A 20 4.25 -1.88 -9.37
N VAL A 21 3.40 -2.73 -9.95
CA VAL A 21 3.67 -4.17 -10.08
C VAL A 21 4.98 -4.41 -10.82
N THR A 22 5.19 -3.76 -11.96
CA THR A 22 6.42 -3.89 -12.75
C THR A 22 7.66 -3.47 -11.94
N ALA A 23 7.59 -2.35 -11.21
CA ALA A 23 8.70 -1.87 -10.39
C ALA A 23 9.04 -2.86 -9.26
N MET A 24 8.02 -3.38 -8.58
CA MET A 24 8.20 -4.34 -7.49
C MET A 24 8.72 -5.70 -8.00
N GLU A 25 8.19 -6.21 -9.11
CA GLU A 25 8.72 -7.44 -9.72
C GLU A 25 10.18 -7.29 -10.15
N THR A 26 10.56 -6.08 -10.61
CA THR A 26 11.96 -5.76 -10.94
C THR A 26 12.85 -5.76 -9.70
N ALA A 27 12.44 -5.09 -8.61
CA ALA A 27 13.24 -4.99 -7.38
C ALA A 27 13.41 -6.34 -6.66
N PHE A 28 12.35 -7.16 -6.65
CA PHE A 28 12.29 -8.42 -5.92
C PHE A 28 12.56 -9.67 -6.77
N ALA A 29 12.70 -9.53 -8.09
CA ALA A 29 12.95 -10.61 -9.04
C ALA A 29 11.97 -11.80 -8.91
N GLN A 30 10.72 -11.51 -8.56
CA GLN A 30 9.66 -12.51 -8.36
C GLN A 30 8.28 -11.90 -8.67
N PRO A 31 7.27 -12.73 -9.01
CA PRO A 31 5.92 -12.26 -9.25
C PRO A 31 5.31 -11.58 -8.01
N VAL A 32 4.68 -10.43 -8.21
CA VAL A 32 4.05 -9.66 -7.12
C VAL A 32 2.56 -10.01 -7.02
N ARG A 33 2.06 -10.10 -5.78
CA ARG A 33 0.65 -10.35 -5.50
C ARG A 33 -0.07 -9.05 -5.12
N LEU A 34 -1.36 -9.00 -5.43
CA LEU A 34 -2.22 -7.89 -5.08
C LEU A 34 -3.04 -8.26 -3.85
N THR A 35 -3.00 -7.41 -2.82
CA THR A 35 -3.74 -7.60 -1.57
C THR A 35 -4.67 -6.42 -1.30
N ARG A 36 -5.55 -6.60 -0.32
CA ARG A 36 -6.26 -5.52 0.36
C ARG A 36 -5.81 -5.53 1.81
N GLU A 37 -5.77 -4.38 2.44
CA GLU A 37 -5.35 -4.22 3.83
C GLU A 37 -6.53 -3.76 4.70
N GLY A 38 -6.48 -4.11 5.99
CA GLY A 38 -7.48 -3.69 6.98
C GLY A 38 -7.21 -2.31 7.58
N GLY A 39 -6.01 -1.76 7.37
CA GLY A 39 -5.64 -0.42 7.82
C GLY A 39 -6.54 0.66 7.20
N SER A 40 -6.83 1.71 7.97
CA SER A 40 -7.69 2.81 7.52
C SER A 40 -6.90 4.10 7.45
N GLY A 41 -7.11 4.88 6.38
CA GLY A 41 -6.49 6.18 6.15
C GLY A 41 -7.28 6.98 5.11
N PRO A 42 -6.89 8.22 4.82
CA PRO A 42 -7.67 9.15 4.00
C PRO A 42 -7.61 8.87 2.49
N ALA A 43 -7.38 7.62 2.07
CA ALA A 43 -7.12 7.26 0.67
C ALA A 43 -8.28 7.65 -0.26
N ALA A 44 -9.53 7.46 0.17
CA ALA A 44 -10.70 7.86 -0.60
C ALA A 44 -10.81 9.38 -0.73
N ASP A 45 -10.54 10.12 0.34
CA ASP A 45 -10.57 11.58 0.34
C ASP A 45 -9.45 12.15 -0.53
N LEU A 46 -8.25 11.56 -0.48
CA LEU A 46 -7.13 11.92 -1.35
C LEU A 46 -7.45 11.65 -2.82
N ALA A 47 -8.07 10.52 -3.15
CA ALA A 47 -8.49 10.21 -4.52
C ALA A 47 -9.47 11.26 -5.05
N ASP A 48 -10.48 11.64 -4.26
CA ASP A 48 -11.47 12.66 -4.64
C ASP A 48 -10.84 14.03 -4.85
N VAL A 49 -9.97 14.47 -3.92
CA VAL A 49 -9.34 15.81 -3.97
C VAL A 49 -8.35 15.91 -5.13
N THR A 50 -7.58 14.84 -5.38
CA THR A 50 -6.53 14.86 -6.41
C THR A 50 -7.06 14.49 -7.80
N GLY A 51 -8.21 13.83 -7.90
CA GLY A 51 -8.70 13.23 -9.14
C GLY A 51 -7.80 12.12 -9.67
N ALA A 52 -6.93 11.55 -8.83
CA ALA A 52 -5.92 10.55 -9.19
C ALA A 52 -6.11 9.24 -8.41
N PRO A 53 -5.67 8.09 -8.94
CA PRO A 53 -5.69 6.83 -8.19
C PRO A 53 -4.76 6.91 -6.98
N VAL A 54 -5.22 6.38 -5.84
CA VAL A 54 -4.37 6.20 -4.66
C VAL A 54 -3.92 4.75 -4.58
N LEU A 55 -2.63 4.53 -4.77
CA LEU A 55 -2.01 3.20 -4.68
C LEU A 55 -1.44 3.01 -3.27
N PHE A 56 -1.67 1.83 -2.69
CA PHE A 56 -1.00 1.43 -1.46
C PHE A 56 0.14 0.48 -1.82
N LEU A 57 1.37 0.88 -1.48
CA LEU A 57 2.54 0.04 -1.56
C LEU A 57 2.92 -0.38 -0.14
N GLY A 58 2.57 -1.61 0.24
CA GLY A 58 2.97 -2.17 1.53
C GLY A 58 4.45 -2.49 1.52
N ILE A 59 5.24 -1.76 2.30
CA ILE A 59 6.64 -2.08 2.60
C ILE A 59 6.80 -2.94 3.86
N SER A 60 5.67 -3.29 4.47
CA SER A 60 5.61 -3.94 5.78
C SER A 60 5.59 -5.46 5.69
N VAL A 61 6.19 -6.13 6.67
CA VAL A 61 6.04 -7.57 6.90
C VAL A 61 5.29 -7.83 8.20
N PRO A 62 4.68 -9.02 8.39
CA PRO A 62 3.85 -9.31 9.56
C PRO A 62 4.54 -9.11 10.92
N SER A 63 5.88 -9.19 10.96
CA SER A 63 6.67 -9.00 12.18
C SER A 63 7.02 -7.54 12.50
N ASP A 64 6.64 -6.56 11.67
CA ASP A 64 6.99 -5.15 11.91
C ASP A 64 6.27 -4.53 13.11
N GLY A 65 5.12 -5.08 13.51
CA GLY A 65 4.47 -4.69 14.76
C GLY A 65 4.02 -3.23 14.83
N TRP A 66 3.51 -2.67 13.73
CA TRP A 66 3.03 -1.29 13.70
C TRP A 66 2.05 -1.00 14.84
N HIS A 67 2.32 0.06 15.61
CA HIS A 67 1.59 0.45 16.82
C HIS A 67 1.73 -0.51 18.02
N ALA A 68 2.71 -1.43 18.02
CA ALA A 68 3.02 -2.34 19.12
C ALA A 68 4.44 -2.08 19.67
N PRO A 69 4.77 -2.57 20.89
CA PRO A 69 6.15 -2.61 21.36
C PRO A 69 7.04 -3.38 20.38
N ASP A 70 8.33 -3.01 20.36
CA ASP A 70 9.34 -3.59 19.47
C ASP A 70 9.04 -3.42 17.97
N GLU A 71 8.31 -2.35 17.61
CA GLU A 71 8.09 -1.92 16.22
C GLU A 71 9.43 -1.79 15.48
N LYS A 72 9.53 -2.39 14.29
CA LYS A 72 10.79 -2.46 13.53
C LYS A 72 10.57 -2.42 12.03
N ILE A 73 11.68 -2.27 11.32
CA ILE A 73 11.76 -2.48 9.86
C ILE A 73 12.98 -3.34 9.53
N GLU A 74 12.88 -4.14 8.47
CA GLU A 74 14.03 -4.86 7.91
C GLU A 74 14.80 -3.94 6.94
N LEU A 75 16.05 -3.61 7.26
CA LEU A 75 16.85 -2.69 6.43
C LEU A 75 17.07 -3.21 5.02
N ASP A 76 17.28 -4.51 4.85
CA ASP A 76 17.47 -5.11 3.53
C ASP A 76 16.20 -5.01 2.66
N LEU A 77 15.01 -5.02 3.26
CA LEU A 77 13.75 -4.81 2.54
C LEU A 77 13.50 -3.32 2.27
N LEU A 78 13.88 -2.44 3.20
CA LEU A 78 13.75 -0.99 3.03
C LEU A 78 14.66 -0.45 1.91
N LEU A 79 15.84 -1.03 1.72
CA LEU A 79 16.85 -0.58 0.76
C LEU A 79 16.76 -1.25 -0.62
N LYS A 80 15.71 -2.04 -0.86
CA LYS A 80 15.43 -2.66 -2.17
C LYS A 80 14.88 -1.67 -3.18
#